data_AF-A0A7W1A1X3-F1
#
_entry.id   AF-A0A7W1A1X3-F1
#
_cell.length_a   1.000
_cell.length_b   1.000
_cell.length_c   1.000
_cell.angle_alpha   90.00
_cell.angle_beta   90.00
_cell.angle_gamma   90.00
#
_symmetry.space_group_name_H-M   'P 1'
#
loop_
_entity.id
_entity.type
_entity.pdbx_description
1 polymer ?
#
loop_
_entity_poly.entity_id
_entity_poly.type
_entity_poly.pdbx_seq_one_letter_code
_entity_poly.pdbx_strand_id
1 'polypeptide(L)'
;MPVIIYGVRDFGRVDAHAGEHAQTSFFHIWFAPLFPTGSTWVTGPRPDGTNAHAIKLHAKSIAAAYLRIWAPIIGVGCLSAGLGKLHVAPIVFGAVLLALSAWSWTWRTLRGASALRRSDFNFVAFGTRCEPSRLVPVHRARLKKELDQRWTERSPKLSPNEVAQHGATDAAEAVLAYGLLRLSSIERGAAGASDGRDADRILAGEHEAPTATEGPYRAGPAAQTDAATQVGLAALVEQRATEARNPGWIKIDQDQERIRARKKSRWQLAGLVFLTLSAVGGTLAFVASLEPTREVSIKELRGINPPRGRIVTVTCDRIDEPLWFETDKRGKTVSQIAMCYLGRYALPIRVAADDNVPYRVVTGKLREVSDRLVWVSKGLRTEPGLEARTLDVYVDASDDSDLGTGLFGLTLLIVTPVLWVLWFRARRRRLAHG
;
A
#
# COMPACT_ATOMS: atom_id res chain seq x y z
N MET A 1 -23.71 -17.22 -10.67
CA MET A 1 -23.32 -15.88 -10.16
C MET A 1 -22.01 -16.04 -9.38
N PRO A 2 -20.96 -15.25 -9.65
CA PRO A 2 -19.71 -15.33 -8.88
C PRO A 2 -19.94 -14.81 -7.45
N VAL A 3 -19.55 -15.61 -6.44
CA VAL A 3 -19.73 -15.28 -5.01
C VAL A 3 -18.60 -14.35 -4.56
N ILE A 4 -18.84 -13.06 -4.34
CA ILE A 4 -17.78 -12.13 -3.92
C ILE A 4 -17.51 -12.26 -2.41
N ILE A 5 -16.32 -12.72 -2.04
CA ILE A 5 -15.87 -12.80 -0.62
C ILE A 5 -15.15 -11.51 -0.24
N TYR A 6 -15.70 -10.74 0.69
CA TYR A 6 -15.08 -9.52 1.22
C TYR A 6 -15.15 -9.45 2.75
N GLY A 7 -14.20 -8.75 3.37
CA GLY A 7 -14.10 -8.72 4.82
C GLY A 7 -12.92 -7.91 5.33
N VAL A 8 -12.62 -8.04 6.62
CA VAL A 8 -11.39 -7.54 7.23
C VAL A 8 -10.58 -8.72 7.71
N ARG A 9 -9.29 -8.75 7.36
CA ARG A 9 -8.38 -9.85 7.71
C ARG A 9 -7.01 -9.28 8.08
N ASP A 10 -6.32 -9.95 8.99
CA ASP A 10 -4.97 -9.57 9.39
C ASP A 10 -3.93 -10.09 8.40
N PHE A 11 -3.03 -9.20 7.98
CA PHE A 11 -1.91 -9.49 7.11
C PHE A 11 -0.62 -8.87 7.65
N GLY A 12 0.50 -9.16 6.99
CA GLY A 12 1.71 -8.38 7.19
C GLY A 12 2.47 -8.67 8.48
N ARG A 13 2.32 -9.87 9.08
CA ARG A 13 3.07 -10.26 10.29
C ARG A 13 4.57 -9.93 10.18
N VAL A 14 5.06 -9.10 11.08
CA VAL A 14 6.47 -8.64 11.17
C VAL A 14 6.87 -8.44 12.62
N ASP A 15 8.17 -8.28 12.86
CA ASP A 15 8.77 -8.06 14.19
C ASP A 15 8.37 -9.13 15.21
N ALA A 16 8.28 -10.38 14.76
CA ALA A 16 7.92 -11.50 15.60
C ALA A 16 9.07 -11.88 16.53
N HIS A 17 8.78 -12.00 17.82
CA HIS A 17 9.70 -12.49 18.84
C HIS A 17 8.92 -13.04 20.04
N ALA A 18 9.34 -14.21 20.54
CA ALA A 18 8.70 -14.92 21.66
C ALA A 18 7.16 -15.05 21.55
N GLY A 19 6.64 -15.28 20.34
CA GLY A 19 5.20 -15.42 20.08
C GLY A 19 4.44 -14.11 19.91
N GLU A 20 5.05 -12.97 20.22
CA GLU A 20 4.47 -11.64 19.97
C GLU A 20 4.82 -11.13 18.57
N HIS A 21 3.96 -10.30 17.96
CA HIS A 21 4.24 -9.69 16.66
C HIS A 21 3.33 -8.50 16.33
N ALA A 22 3.77 -7.64 15.41
CA ALA A 22 2.91 -6.65 14.78
C ALA A 22 2.18 -7.26 13.57
N GLN A 23 0.91 -6.92 13.41
CA GLN A 23 0.14 -7.19 12.20
C GLN A 23 -0.81 -6.04 11.87
N THR A 24 -1.26 -5.98 10.62
CA THR A 24 -2.18 -4.94 10.14
C THR A 24 -3.43 -5.59 9.59
N SER A 25 -4.58 -5.14 10.05
CA SER A 25 -5.87 -5.55 9.52
C SER A 25 -6.14 -4.81 8.22
N PHE A 26 -6.39 -5.52 7.13
CA PHE A 26 -6.79 -4.95 5.84
C PHE A 26 -8.22 -5.31 5.53
N PHE A 27 -8.92 -4.41 4.84
CA PHE A 27 -10.06 -4.87 4.07
C PHE A 27 -9.57 -5.62 2.85
N HIS A 28 -10.26 -6.69 2.51
CA HIS A 28 -9.92 -7.51 1.36
C HIS A 28 -11.15 -7.81 0.52
N ILE A 29 -10.87 -8.06 -0.76
CA ILE A 29 -11.78 -8.73 -1.70
C ILE A 29 -11.00 -9.97 -2.17
N TRP A 30 -11.60 -11.15 -2.12
CA TRP A 30 -10.93 -12.41 -2.49
C TRP A 30 -9.58 -12.62 -1.80
N PHE A 31 -9.51 -12.29 -0.51
CA PHE A 31 -8.29 -12.33 0.32
C PHE A 31 -7.13 -11.42 -0.12
N ALA A 32 -7.29 -10.61 -1.18
CA ALA A 32 -6.30 -9.63 -1.59
C ALA A 32 -6.42 -8.36 -0.70
N PRO A 33 -5.36 -7.96 0.03
CA PRO A 33 -5.42 -6.79 0.89
C PRO A 33 -5.50 -5.52 0.03
N LEU A 34 -6.53 -4.72 0.24
CA LEU A 34 -6.73 -3.49 -0.53
C LEU A 34 -6.20 -2.27 0.22
N PHE A 35 -6.61 -2.09 1.47
CA PHE A 35 -6.20 -0.94 2.28
C PHE A 35 -6.16 -1.27 3.76
N PRO A 36 -5.22 -0.66 4.51
CA PRO A 36 -5.09 -0.90 5.94
C PRO A 36 -6.21 -0.22 6.72
N THR A 37 -6.79 -0.95 7.66
CA THR A 37 -7.88 -0.48 8.53
C THR A 37 -7.40 -0.14 9.94
N GLY A 38 -6.38 -0.85 10.43
CA GLY A 38 -5.75 -0.66 11.73
C GLY A 38 -4.54 -1.58 11.90
N SER A 39 -3.76 -1.40 12.97
CA SER A 39 -2.68 -2.32 13.32
C SER A 39 -2.82 -2.76 14.77
N THR A 40 -2.44 -4.01 15.02
CA THR A 40 -2.53 -4.64 16.33
C THR A 40 -1.19 -5.29 16.66
N TRP A 41 -0.83 -5.21 17.93
CA TRP A 41 0.27 -6.00 18.48
C TRP A 41 -0.34 -7.21 19.18
N VAL A 42 -0.02 -8.39 18.67
CA VAL A 42 -0.46 -9.66 19.21
C VAL A 42 0.51 -10.07 20.30
N THR A 43 0.01 -10.34 21.51
CA THR A 43 0.81 -10.74 22.67
C THR A 43 0.74 -12.24 22.97
N GLY A 44 -0.20 -12.98 22.36
CA GLY A 44 -0.26 -14.44 22.45
C GLY A 44 -1.63 -15.04 22.12
N PRO A 45 -1.71 -16.36 21.95
CA PRO A 45 -2.98 -17.07 21.80
C PRO A 45 -3.79 -17.05 23.12
N ARG A 46 -5.11 -17.01 23.02
CA ARG A 46 -6.09 -17.13 24.10
C ARG A 46 -7.04 -18.29 23.75
N PRO A 47 -7.63 -19.00 24.72
CA PRO A 47 -8.61 -20.07 24.42
C PRO A 47 -9.71 -19.65 23.44
N ASP A 48 -10.20 -18.41 23.58
CA ASP A 48 -11.30 -17.86 22.76
C ASP A 48 -10.81 -16.88 21.66
N GLY A 49 -9.50 -16.79 21.38
CA GLY A 49 -8.99 -15.86 20.37
C GLY A 49 -7.52 -15.48 20.53
N THR A 50 -7.20 -14.22 20.27
CA THR A 50 -5.82 -13.73 20.31
C THR A 50 -5.75 -12.52 21.23
N ASN A 51 -4.86 -12.55 22.24
CA ASN A 51 -4.58 -11.36 23.05
C ASN A 51 -3.86 -10.35 22.15
N ALA A 52 -4.46 -9.17 21.99
CA ALA A 52 -3.89 -8.11 21.17
C ALA A 52 -4.34 -6.74 21.64
N HIS A 53 -3.47 -5.75 21.51
CA HIS A 53 -3.81 -4.34 21.73
C HIS A 53 -3.59 -3.52 20.46
N ALA A 54 -4.35 -2.43 20.34
CA ALA A 54 -4.23 -1.52 19.21
C ALA A 54 -2.89 -0.77 19.27
N ILE A 55 -2.23 -0.67 18.11
CA ILE A 55 -1.02 0.14 17.91
C ILE A 55 -1.25 1.13 16.79
N LYS A 56 -0.36 2.13 16.69
CA LYS A 56 -0.28 3.01 15.53
C LYS A 56 -0.09 2.17 14.25
N LEU A 57 -0.57 2.67 13.10
CA LEU A 57 -0.42 2.00 11.81
C LEU A 57 1.06 1.65 11.57
N HIS A 58 1.33 0.37 11.33
CA HIS A 58 2.68 -0.15 11.24
C HIS A 58 3.14 -0.28 9.79
N ALA A 59 3.90 0.72 9.30
CA ALA A 59 4.32 0.81 7.90
C ALA A 59 5.05 -0.45 7.39
N LYS A 60 5.94 -1.04 8.21
CA LYS A 60 6.65 -2.29 7.85
C LYS A 60 5.70 -3.48 7.67
N SER A 61 4.66 -3.58 8.50
CA SER A 61 3.61 -4.61 8.36
C SER A 61 2.79 -4.39 7.09
N ILE A 62 2.45 -3.13 6.80
CA ILE A 62 1.72 -2.75 5.60
C ILE A 62 2.51 -3.11 4.33
N ALA A 63 3.77 -2.70 4.26
CA ALA A 63 4.66 -3.00 3.15
C ALA A 63 4.84 -4.52 2.99
N ALA A 64 5.02 -5.25 4.09
CA ALA A 64 5.09 -6.70 4.07
C ALA A 64 3.81 -7.36 3.52
N ALA A 65 2.62 -6.85 3.85
CA ALA A 65 1.37 -7.38 3.30
C ALA A 65 1.28 -7.20 1.77
N TYR A 66 1.59 -6.00 1.27
CA TYR A 66 1.57 -5.73 -0.17
C TYR A 66 2.67 -6.50 -0.93
N LEU A 67 3.90 -6.52 -0.43
CA LEU A 67 5.00 -7.26 -1.06
C LEU A 67 4.75 -8.77 -1.08
N ARG A 68 4.10 -9.36 -0.08
CA ARG A 68 3.85 -10.80 -0.06
C ARG A 68 2.69 -11.25 -0.94
N ILE A 69 1.74 -10.36 -1.26
CA ILE A 69 0.53 -10.72 -2.01
C ILE A 69 0.52 -10.12 -3.41
N TRP A 70 0.76 -8.81 -3.54
CA TRP A 70 0.70 -8.14 -4.84
C TRP A 70 1.97 -8.27 -5.67
N ALA A 71 3.15 -8.24 -5.04
CA ALA A 71 4.40 -8.32 -5.80
C ALA A 71 4.56 -9.64 -6.58
N PRO A 72 4.17 -10.82 -6.06
CA PRO A 72 4.15 -12.06 -6.86
C PRO A 72 3.21 -12.01 -8.06
N ILE A 73 2.00 -11.48 -7.86
CA ILE A 73 0.99 -11.40 -8.93
C ILE A 73 1.49 -10.48 -10.05
N ILE A 74 1.94 -9.28 -9.69
CA ILE A 74 2.47 -8.30 -10.66
C ILE A 74 3.75 -8.84 -11.29
N GLY A 75 4.65 -9.42 -10.49
CA GLY A 75 5.92 -9.98 -10.95
C GLY A 75 5.74 -11.06 -12.00
N VAL A 76 4.86 -12.03 -11.76
CA VAL A 76 4.51 -13.08 -12.74
C VAL A 76 3.85 -12.50 -13.98
N GLY A 77 2.96 -11.52 -13.83
CA GLY A 77 2.34 -10.82 -14.96
C GLY A 77 3.38 -10.11 -15.85
N CYS A 78 4.34 -9.40 -15.25
CA CYS A 78 5.42 -8.72 -15.97
C CYS A 78 6.35 -9.72 -16.68
N LEU A 79 6.71 -10.83 -16.03
CA LEU A 79 7.52 -11.88 -16.66
C LEU A 79 6.80 -12.51 -17.86
N SER A 80 5.51 -12.81 -17.72
CA SER A 80 4.71 -13.43 -18.79
C SER A 80 4.57 -12.49 -19.99
N ALA A 81 4.33 -11.21 -19.75
CA ALA A 81 4.26 -10.19 -20.80
C ALA A 81 5.62 -9.96 -21.49
N GLY A 82 6.72 -10.00 -20.73
CA GLY A 82 8.08 -9.84 -21.24
C GLY A 82 8.52 -10.99 -22.16
N LEU A 83 8.20 -12.24 -21.79
CA LEU A 83 8.56 -13.42 -22.57
C LEU A 83 7.87 -13.47 -23.94
N GLY A 84 6.62 -13.01 -24.04
CA GLY A 84 5.89 -13.02 -25.31
C GLY A 84 6.43 -12.05 -26.38
N LYS A 85 7.19 -11.01 -25.98
CA LYS A 85 7.67 -9.94 -26.87
C LYS A 85 9.18 -9.67 -26.76
N LEU A 86 9.93 -10.49 -26.00
CA LEU A 86 11.37 -10.31 -25.74
C LEU A 86 11.75 -8.93 -25.18
N HIS A 87 10.86 -8.28 -24.42
CA HIS A 87 11.18 -7.00 -23.78
C HIS A 87 11.93 -7.23 -22.44
N VAL A 88 13.15 -6.70 -22.33
CA VAL A 88 14.01 -6.87 -21.15
C VAL A 88 13.46 -6.13 -19.92
N ALA A 89 12.91 -4.93 -20.09
CA ALA A 89 12.41 -4.10 -18.99
C ALA A 89 11.34 -4.77 -18.10
N PRO A 90 10.24 -5.34 -18.64
CA PRO A 90 9.24 -6.04 -17.82
C PRO A 90 9.81 -7.31 -17.17
N ILE A 91 10.79 -7.97 -17.78
CA ILE A 91 11.46 -9.13 -17.17
C ILE A 91 12.24 -8.71 -15.93
N VAL A 92 13.08 -7.67 -16.05
CA VAL A 92 13.87 -7.14 -14.92
C VAL A 92 12.95 -6.65 -13.81
N PHE A 93 11.92 -5.88 -14.14
CA PHE A 93 10.96 -5.38 -13.14
C PHE A 93 10.23 -6.53 -12.44
N GLY A 94 9.79 -7.55 -13.19
CA GLY A 94 9.16 -8.74 -12.63
C GLY A 94 10.09 -9.50 -11.68
N ALA A 95 11.34 -9.72 -12.07
CA ALA A 95 12.35 -10.37 -11.24
C ALA A 95 12.63 -9.61 -9.94
N VAL A 96 12.75 -8.27 -10.01
CA VAL A 96 12.93 -7.41 -8.83
C VAL A 96 11.74 -7.53 -7.87
N LEU A 97 10.50 -7.50 -8.37
CA LEU A 97 9.31 -7.65 -7.53
C LEU A 97 9.25 -9.02 -6.83
N LEU A 98 9.62 -10.10 -7.51
CA LEU A 98 9.69 -11.43 -6.91
C LEU A 98 10.78 -11.49 -5.83
N ALA A 99 11.95 -10.91 -6.10
CA ALA A 99 13.03 -10.83 -5.11
C ALA A 99 12.62 -10.02 -3.87
N LEU A 100 11.96 -8.87 -4.05
CA LEU A 100 11.42 -8.07 -2.95
C LEU A 100 10.33 -8.82 -2.18
N SER A 101 9.49 -9.58 -2.87
CA SER A 101 8.49 -10.44 -2.22
C SER A 101 9.17 -11.46 -1.32
N ALA A 102 10.13 -12.23 -1.85
CA ALA A 102 10.91 -13.21 -1.10
C ALA A 102 11.63 -12.56 0.09
N TRP A 103 12.29 -11.42 -0.13
CA TRP A 103 12.97 -10.67 0.92
C TRP A 103 12.01 -10.21 2.03
N SER A 104 10.79 -9.80 1.71
CA SER A 104 9.80 -9.38 2.71
C SER A 104 9.41 -10.48 3.70
N TRP A 105 9.60 -11.77 3.37
CA TRP A 105 9.39 -12.88 4.30
C TRP A 105 10.45 -12.92 5.40
N THR A 106 11.66 -12.38 5.13
CA THR A 106 12.74 -12.26 6.11
C THR A 106 12.45 -11.22 7.20
N TRP A 107 11.52 -10.29 6.95
CA TRP A 107 11.10 -9.27 7.91
C TRP A 107 10.19 -9.79 9.02
N ARG A 108 9.85 -11.09 8.98
CA ARG A 108 8.98 -11.72 9.97
C ARG A 108 9.56 -11.67 11.37
N THR A 109 10.86 -11.87 11.52
CA THR A 109 11.50 -11.99 12.83
C THR A 109 12.34 -10.75 13.15
N LEU A 110 12.39 -10.41 14.44
CA LEU A 110 13.42 -9.50 14.95
C LEU A 110 14.80 -10.15 14.76
N ARG A 111 15.79 -9.35 14.39
CA ARG A 111 17.18 -9.79 14.14
C ARG A 111 18.14 -8.89 14.93
N GLY A 112 19.21 -9.49 15.43
CA GLY A 112 20.28 -8.79 16.16
C GLY A 112 20.10 -8.82 17.67
N ALA A 113 21.20 -9.06 18.40
CA ALA A 113 21.22 -9.18 19.85
C ALA A 113 20.67 -7.93 20.56
N SER A 114 21.02 -6.73 20.09
CA SER A 114 20.51 -5.47 20.65
C SER A 114 18.98 -5.33 20.51
N ALA A 115 18.41 -5.74 19.36
CA ALA A 115 16.96 -5.67 19.16
C ALA A 115 16.20 -6.68 20.02
N LEU A 116 16.77 -7.88 20.22
CA LEU A 116 16.22 -8.89 21.13
C LEU A 116 16.28 -8.41 22.58
N ARG A 117 17.43 -7.89 23.02
CA ARG A 117 17.60 -7.30 24.36
C ARG A 117 16.61 -6.17 24.60
N ARG A 118 16.42 -5.26 23.63
CA ARG A 118 15.39 -4.21 23.71
C ARG A 118 14.00 -4.79 23.88
N SER A 119 13.69 -5.83 23.12
CA SER A 119 12.40 -6.52 23.20
C SER A 119 12.16 -7.12 24.58
N ASP A 120 13.19 -7.71 25.20
CA ASP A 120 13.11 -8.27 26.55
C ASP A 120 12.97 -7.20 27.63
N PHE A 121 13.72 -6.10 27.54
CA PHE A 121 13.52 -4.93 28.41
C PHE A 121 12.10 -4.37 28.28
N ASN A 122 11.58 -4.22 27.06
CA ASN A 122 10.20 -3.81 26.82
C ASN A 122 9.22 -4.79 27.48
N PHE A 123 9.45 -6.10 27.38
CA PHE A 123 8.57 -7.11 27.96
C PHE A 123 8.53 -7.02 29.48
N VAL A 124 9.68 -6.91 30.15
CA VAL A 124 9.71 -6.83 31.62
C VAL A 124 9.14 -5.49 32.11
N ALA A 125 9.48 -4.37 31.45
CA ALA A 125 9.00 -3.04 31.81
C ALA A 125 7.49 -2.89 31.58
N PHE A 126 7.02 -3.23 30.38
CA PHE A 126 5.67 -2.89 29.90
C PHE A 126 4.71 -4.08 29.86
N GLY A 127 5.18 -5.30 30.10
CA GLY A 127 4.37 -6.52 29.92
C GLY A 127 4.11 -6.89 28.46
N THR A 128 4.82 -6.25 27.52
CA THR A 128 4.68 -6.46 26.07
C THR A 128 6.00 -6.17 25.38
N ARG A 129 6.33 -6.95 24.33
CA ARG A 129 7.50 -6.71 23.48
C ARG A 129 7.33 -5.54 22.50
N CYS A 130 6.13 -4.95 22.46
CA CYS A 130 5.82 -3.81 21.62
C CYS A 130 6.65 -2.58 22.00
N GLU A 131 7.34 -1.99 21.03
CA GLU A 131 8.04 -0.72 21.25
C GLU A 131 7.05 0.37 21.70
N PRO A 132 7.31 1.08 22.82
CA PRO A 132 6.35 2.04 23.39
C PRO A 132 5.97 3.18 22.44
N SER A 133 6.85 3.53 21.49
CA SER A 133 6.57 4.54 20.47
C SER A 133 5.40 4.16 19.53
N ARG A 134 5.12 2.86 19.41
CA ARG A 134 4.04 2.28 18.59
C ARG A 134 2.71 2.20 19.35
N LEU A 135 2.72 2.23 20.67
CA LEU A 135 1.51 2.20 21.50
C LEU A 135 0.65 3.46 21.26
N VAL A 136 -0.66 3.31 21.45
CA VAL A 136 -1.58 4.45 21.48
C VAL A 136 -1.36 5.29 22.75
N PRO A 137 -1.61 6.62 22.73
CA PRO A 137 -1.34 7.51 23.87
C PRO A 137 -1.96 7.03 25.19
N VAL A 138 -3.21 6.55 25.16
CA VAL A 138 -3.92 6.05 26.34
C VAL A 138 -3.20 4.87 26.99
N HIS A 139 -2.68 3.92 26.20
CA HIS A 139 -1.90 2.80 26.73
C HIS A 139 -0.57 3.27 27.32
N ARG A 140 0.12 4.22 26.69
CA ARG A 140 1.36 4.80 27.24
C ARG A 140 1.14 5.49 28.57
N ALA A 141 0.11 6.33 28.69
CA ALA A 141 -0.18 7.04 29.93
C ALA A 141 -0.47 6.09 31.09
N ARG A 142 -1.20 4.99 30.83
CA ARG A 142 -1.42 3.93 31.81
C ARG A 142 -0.11 3.26 32.24
N LEU A 143 0.71 2.82 31.28
CA LEU A 143 2.00 2.18 31.57
C LEU A 143 2.94 3.11 32.33
N LYS A 144 2.96 4.40 31.97
CA LYS A 144 3.75 5.42 32.67
C LYS A 144 3.34 5.50 34.14
N LYS A 145 2.04 5.61 34.44
CA LYS A 145 1.53 5.64 35.80
C LYS A 145 1.90 4.39 36.60
N GLU A 146 1.77 3.21 36.00
CA GLU A 146 2.14 1.93 36.64
C GLU A 146 3.65 1.85 36.92
N LEU A 147 4.49 2.35 36.01
CA LEU A 147 5.95 2.39 36.18
C LEU A 147 6.38 3.43 37.22
N ASP A 148 5.79 4.63 37.21
CA ASP A 148 6.07 5.69 38.19
C ASP A 148 5.76 5.18 39.61
N GLN A 149 4.64 4.49 39.80
CA GLN A 149 4.30 3.86 41.09
C GLN A 149 5.36 2.83 41.52
N ARG A 150 5.69 1.87 40.64
CA ARG A 150 6.71 0.84 40.94
C ARG A 150 8.09 1.44 41.20
N TRP A 151 8.41 2.56 40.56
CA TRP A 151 9.66 3.29 40.78
C TRP A 151 9.69 3.92 42.17
N THR A 152 8.64 4.62 42.58
CA THR A 152 8.54 5.22 43.92
C THR A 152 8.65 4.18 45.02
N GLU A 153 8.08 2.98 44.81
CA GLU A 153 8.17 1.86 45.76
C GLU A 153 9.59 1.27 45.86
N ARG A 154 10.35 1.25 44.75
CA ARG A 154 11.65 0.56 44.68
C ARG A 154 12.86 1.46 44.90
N SER A 155 12.90 2.64 44.29
CA SER A 155 14.08 3.52 44.30
C SER A 155 13.70 4.97 44.62
N PRO A 156 13.38 5.27 45.89
CA PRO A 156 12.95 6.61 46.29
C PRO A 156 14.09 7.65 46.29
N LYS A 157 15.36 7.21 46.18
CA LYS A 157 16.55 8.07 46.33
C LYS A 157 17.23 8.44 45.02
N LEU A 158 17.05 7.66 43.96
CA LEU A 158 17.68 7.89 42.66
C LEU A 158 16.61 8.24 41.62
N SER A 159 16.94 9.17 40.76
CA SER A 159 16.22 9.43 39.53
C SER A 159 16.57 8.38 38.46
N PRO A 160 15.68 8.12 37.49
CA PRO A 160 15.99 7.24 36.37
C PRO A 160 17.25 7.64 35.59
N ASN A 161 17.52 8.95 35.46
CA ASN A 161 18.71 9.46 34.80
C ASN A 161 20.00 9.16 35.59
N GLU A 162 19.97 9.24 36.92
CA GLU A 162 21.11 8.84 37.77
C GLU A 162 21.40 7.33 37.63
N VAL A 163 20.36 6.49 37.53
CA VAL A 163 20.55 5.05 37.26
C VAL A 163 21.15 4.80 35.89
N ALA A 164 20.81 5.60 34.87
CA ALA A 164 21.46 5.49 33.57
C ALA A 164 22.94 5.87 33.61
N GLN A 165 23.30 6.89 34.38
CA GLN A 165 24.68 7.40 34.49
C GLN A 165 25.56 6.48 35.34
N HIS A 166 25.08 6.10 36.52
CA HIS A 166 25.86 5.42 37.55
C HIS A 166 25.65 3.90 37.61
N GLY A 167 24.69 3.39 36.84
CA GLY A 167 24.31 1.98 36.87
C GLY A 167 23.19 1.69 37.85
N ALA A 168 22.47 0.60 37.58
CA ALA A 168 21.43 0.08 38.46
C ALA A 168 22.04 -0.85 39.51
N THR A 169 21.45 -0.88 40.69
CA THR A 169 21.82 -1.84 41.74
C THR A 169 21.41 -3.27 41.39
N ASP A 170 20.30 -3.42 40.64
CA ASP A 170 19.82 -4.69 40.13
C ASP A 170 19.06 -4.56 38.80
N ALA A 171 18.75 -5.70 38.18
CA ALA A 171 18.07 -5.75 36.88
C ALA A 171 16.66 -5.15 36.91
N ALA A 172 15.95 -5.21 38.04
CA ALA A 172 14.60 -4.67 38.12
C ALA A 172 14.61 -3.13 38.20
N GLU A 173 15.57 -2.55 38.92
CA GLU A 173 15.83 -1.10 38.90
C GLU A 173 16.23 -0.64 37.48
N ALA A 174 17.14 -1.35 36.81
CA ALA A 174 17.53 -1.05 35.43
C ALA A 174 16.32 -1.01 34.48
N VAL A 175 15.44 -2.03 34.57
CA VAL A 175 14.26 -2.14 33.71
C VAL A 175 13.24 -1.03 33.97
N LEU A 176 13.01 -0.64 35.23
CA LEU A 176 12.09 0.45 35.56
C LEU A 176 12.64 1.79 35.08
N ALA A 177 13.92 2.07 35.32
CA ALA A 177 14.60 3.27 34.84
C ALA A 177 14.52 3.36 33.30
N TYR A 178 14.86 2.27 32.61
CA TYR A 178 14.71 2.12 31.17
C TYR A 178 13.29 2.46 30.70
N GLY A 179 12.27 1.87 31.33
CA GLY A 179 10.88 2.05 30.94
C GLY A 179 10.41 3.51 31.05
N LEU A 180 10.77 4.17 32.16
CA LEU A 180 10.44 5.58 32.42
C LEU A 180 11.14 6.53 31.45
N LEU A 181 12.45 6.37 31.26
CA LEU A 181 13.24 7.17 30.32
C LEU A 181 12.72 7.01 28.89
N ARG A 182 12.40 5.77 28.48
CA ARG A 182 11.89 5.50 27.14
C ARG A 182 10.53 6.16 26.91
N LEU A 183 9.61 6.10 27.87
CA LEU A 183 8.31 6.78 27.74
C LEU A 183 8.46 8.31 27.74
N SER A 184 9.30 8.86 28.62
CA SER A 184 9.58 10.30 28.68
C SER A 184 10.17 10.82 27.36
N SER A 185 11.10 10.08 26.74
CA SER A 185 11.66 10.45 25.43
C SER A 185 10.59 10.57 24.34
N ILE A 186 9.58 9.70 24.36
CA ILE A 186 8.49 9.70 23.38
C ILE A 186 7.52 10.86 23.61
N GLU A 187 7.23 11.17 24.88
CA GLU A 187 6.32 12.24 25.26
C GLU A 187 6.91 13.62 24.97
N ARG A 188 8.20 13.81 25.26
CA ARG A 188 8.91 15.09 25.04
C ARG A 188 9.45 15.25 23.62
N GLY A 189 9.43 14.20 22.80
CA GLY A 189 9.90 14.23 21.42
C GLY A 189 11.37 14.67 21.33
N ALA A 190 11.66 15.72 20.55
CA ALA A 190 13.02 16.23 20.40
C ALA A 190 13.63 16.70 21.74
N ALA A 191 12.83 17.28 22.64
CA ALA A 191 13.29 17.71 23.96
C ALA A 191 13.61 16.55 24.91
N GLY A 192 13.13 15.33 24.60
CA GLY A 192 13.40 14.11 25.37
C GLY A 192 14.51 13.24 24.76
N ALA A 193 15.28 13.74 23.79
CA ALA A 193 16.31 12.95 23.12
C ALA A 193 17.41 12.47 24.09
N SER A 194 17.70 13.21 25.16
CA SER A 194 18.62 12.79 26.22
C SER A 194 18.14 11.52 26.92
N ASP A 195 16.87 11.45 27.31
CA ASP A 195 16.32 10.26 27.99
C ASP A 195 16.34 9.04 27.07
N GLY A 196 16.13 9.26 25.77
CA GLY A 196 16.25 8.18 24.79
C GLY A 196 17.65 7.59 24.76
N ARG A 197 18.68 8.44 24.83
CA ARG A 197 20.08 8.00 24.92
C ARG A 197 20.38 7.35 26.25
N ASP A 198 19.88 7.88 27.36
CA ASP A 198 20.06 7.31 28.70
C ASP A 198 19.40 5.91 28.80
N ALA A 199 18.22 5.71 28.19
CA ALA A 199 17.60 4.39 28.09
C ALA A 199 18.42 3.41 27.23
N ASP A 200 18.96 3.88 26.10
CA ASP A 200 19.83 3.05 25.25
C ASP A 200 21.17 2.73 25.93
N ARG A 201 21.68 3.62 26.79
CA ARG A 201 22.85 3.41 27.64
C ARG A 201 22.61 2.27 28.65
N ILE A 202 21.48 2.29 29.37
CA ILE A 202 21.07 1.19 30.27
C ILE A 202 21.01 -0.15 29.51
N LEU A 203 20.47 -0.13 28.29
CA LEU A 203 20.36 -1.33 27.45
C LEU A 203 21.72 -1.87 27.00
N ALA A 204 22.67 -0.98 26.73
CA ALA A 204 24.04 -1.34 26.38
C ALA A 204 24.82 -1.90 27.57
N GLY A 205 24.45 -1.55 28.82
CA GLY A 205 25.28 -1.79 30.01
C GLY A 205 26.43 -0.80 30.13
N GLU A 206 26.37 0.32 29.40
CA GLU A 206 27.43 1.32 29.40
C GLU A 206 27.22 2.25 30.60
N HIS A 207 28.15 2.28 31.57
CA HIS A 207 28.06 3.18 32.72
C HIS A 207 29.33 4.02 32.84
N GLU A 208 29.20 5.26 33.31
CA GLU A 208 30.37 6.11 33.54
C GLU A 208 31.13 5.56 34.75
N ALA A 209 32.45 5.39 34.59
CA ALA A 209 33.29 5.00 35.71
C ALA A 209 33.18 6.10 36.79
N PRO A 210 32.95 5.76 38.06
CA PRO A 210 32.86 6.75 39.12
C PRO A 210 34.15 7.58 39.12
N THR A 211 34.01 8.89 39.00
CA THR A 211 35.18 9.78 39.05
C THR A 211 35.78 9.69 40.45
N ALA A 212 37.12 9.66 40.55
CA ALA A 212 37.83 9.52 41.83
C ALA A 212 37.50 10.64 42.86
N THR A 213 36.87 11.72 42.40
CA THR A 213 36.39 12.85 43.19
C THR A 213 35.00 12.66 43.82
N GLU A 214 34.22 11.66 43.38
CA GLU A 214 32.97 11.31 44.04
C GLU A 214 33.28 10.45 45.27
N GLY A 215 32.95 10.95 46.46
CA GLY A 215 33.37 10.37 47.74
C GLY A 215 33.08 8.86 47.91
N PRO A 216 33.71 8.21 48.90
CA PRO A 216 33.81 6.75 49.04
C PRO A 216 32.47 5.99 49.16
N TYR A 217 31.36 6.72 49.32
CA TYR A 217 30.02 6.15 49.39
C TYR A 217 29.38 5.82 48.04
N ARG A 218 30.02 6.17 46.91
CA ARG A 218 29.53 5.86 45.54
C ARG A 218 30.35 4.80 44.79
N ALA A 219 31.48 4.35 45.34
CA ALA A 219 32.31 3.31 44.74
C ALA A 219 31.74 1.90 45.02
N GLY A 220 30.55 1.61 44.51
CA GLY A 220 30.07 0.22 44.38
C GLY A 220 30.86 -0.50 43.27
N PRO A 221 30.97 -1.84 43.30
CA PRO A 221 31.69 -2.61 42.29
C PRO A 221 30.96 -2.60 40.93
N ALA A 222 31.11 -1.50 40.19
CA ALA A 222 30.46 -1.24 38.91
C ALA A 222 30.92 -2.15 37.75
N ALA A 223 31.93 -3.00 37.95
CA ALA A 223 32.47 -3.88 36.92
C ALA A 223 31.90 -5.31 36.93
N GLN A 224 31.16 -5.72 37.97
CA GLN A 224 30.49 -7.04 38.02
C GLN A 224 29.02 -7.00 37.57
N THR A 225 28.50 -5.82 37.22
CA THR A 225 27.07 -5.56 37.02
C THR A 225 26.53 -6.07 35.69
N ASP A 226 27.30 -6.11 34.60
CA ASP A 226 26.75 -6.49 33.28
C ASP A 226 26.29 -7.95 33.20
N ALA A 227 27.13 -8.89 33.65
CA ALA A 227 26.79 -10.30 33.64
C ALA A 227 25.65 -10.60 34.62
N ALA A 228 25.71 -10.01 35.83
CA ALA A 228 24.65 -10.13 36.83
C ALA A 228 23.31 -9.54 36.35
N THR A 229 23.34 -8.41 35.63
CA THR A 229 22.16 -7.77 35.07
C THR A 229 21.55 -8.61 33.95
N GLN A 230 22.37 -9.22 33.08
CA GLN A 230 21.85 -10.10 32.02
C GLN A 230 21.20 -11.37 32.59
N VAL A 231 21.83 -12.01 33.59
CA VAL A 231 21.26 -13.17 34.27
C VAL A 231 19.97 -12.78 35.02
N GLY A 232 19.99 -11.66 35.73
CA GLY A 232 18.81 -11.12 36.41
C GLY A 232 17.67 -10.77 35.46
N LEU A 233 17.98 -10.19 34.29
CA LEU A 233 16.99 -9.87 33.26
C LEU A 233 16.35 -11.14 32.70
N ALA A 234 17.13 -12.19 32.40
CA ALA A 234 16.58 -13.46 31.93
C ALA A 234 15.61 -14.07 32.95
N ALA A 235 15.96 -14.04 34.24
CA ALA A 235 15.09 -14.50 35.32
C ALA A 235 13.79 -13.66 35.40
N LEU A 236 13.89 -12.33 35.30
CA LEU A 236 12.72 -11.45 35.26
C LEU A 236 11.83 -11.71 34.04
N VAL A 237 12.42 -11.95 32.86
CA VAL A 237 11.68 -12.31 31.64
C VAL A 237 10.90 -13.61 31.84
N GLU A 238 11.52 -14.63 32.43
CA GLU A 238 10.88 -15.92 32.70
C GLU A 238 9.76 -15.80 33.75
N GLN A 239 10.00 -15.07 34.84
CA GLN A 239 8.99 -14.77 35.85
C GLN A 239 7.78 -14.06 35.21
N ARG A 240 8.02 -13.01 34.42
CA ARG A 240 6.96 -12.24 33.74
C ARG A 240 6.21 -13.09 32.71
N ALA A 241 6.92 -13.96 31.98
CA ALA A 241 6.31 -14.89 31.04
C ALA A 241 5.39 -15.89 31.74
N THR A 242 5.76 -16.32 32.95
CA THR A 242 4.94 -17.21 33.78
C THR A 242 3.70 -16.49 34.31
N GLU A 243 3.85 -15.25 34.81
CA GLU A 243 2.72 -14.39 35.21
C GLU A 243 1.73 -14.16 34.04
N ALA A 244 2.26 -13.87 32.83
CA ALA A 244 1.45 -13.62 31.64
C ALA A 244 0.64 -14.83 31.17
N ARG A 245 1.08 -16.06 31.51
CA ARG A 245 0.34 -17.30 31.21
C ARG A 245 -0.88 -17.50 32.10
N ASN A 246 -0.96 -16.82 33.25
CA ASN A 246 -2.07 -16.91 34.20
C ASN A 246 -2.87 -15.59 34.29
N PRO A 247 -3.55 -15.14 33.22
CA PRO A 247 -4.27 -13.88 33.24
C PRO A 247 -5.53 -13.97 34.12
N GLY A 248 -5.41 -13.51 35.37
CA GLY A 248 -6.56 -13.08 36.17
C GLY A 248 -7.31 -11.97 35.42
N TRP A 249 -8.46 -12.32 34.86
CA TRP A 249 -9.21 -11.66 33.80
C TRP A 249 -9.51 -10.17 34.01
N ILE A 250 -8.94 -9.28 33.18
CA ILE A 250 -9.52 -7.97 32.85
C ILE A 250 -10.05 -8.04 31.42
N LYS A 251 -11.38 -8.17 31.28
CA LYS A 251 -12.10 -7.99 30.00
C LYS A 251 -12.10 -6.49 29.68
N ILE A 252 -11.20 -6.03 28.81
CA ILE A 252 -11.28 -4.65 28.31
C ILE A 252 -12.35 -4.60 27.23
N ASP A 253 -13.34 -3.74 27.44
CA ASP A 253 -14.51 -3.43 26.60
C ASP A 253 -14.13 -2.74 25.27
N GLN A 254 -13.16 -3.29 24.53
CA GLN A 254 -12.65 -2.73 23.26
C GLN A 254 -13.57 -3.02 22.06
N ASP A 255 -14.55 -3.92 22.21
CA ASP A 255 -15.37 -4.36 21.08
C ASP A 255 -16.46 -3.34 20.70
N GLN A 256 -16.97 -2.55 21.64
CA GLN A 256 -18.03 -1.55 21.39
C GLN A 256 -17.55 -0.34 20.55
N GLU A 257 -16.36 0.21 20.84
CA GLU A 257 -15.82 1.35 20.08
C GLU A 257 -15.38 0.96 18.66
N ARG A 258 -14.86 -0.27 18.49
CA ARG A 258 -14.45 -0.80 17.18
C ARG A 258 -15.63 -0.93 16.21
N ILE A 259 -16.82 -1.26 16.70
CA ILE A 259 -18.01 -1.44 15.85
C ILE A 259 -18.55 -0.09 15.32
N ARG A 260 -18.56 0.96 16.16
CA ARG A 260 -19.10 2.28 15.75
C ARG A 260 -18.17 3.02 14.78
N ALA A 261 -16.86 2.95 14.97
CA ALA A 261 -15.89 3.58 14.06
C ALA A 261 -15.87 2.93 12.65
N ARG A 262 -16.22 1.64 12.54
CA ARG A 262 -16.17 0.88 11.28
C ARG A 262 -17.24 1.26 10.25
N LYS A 263 -18.44 1.73 10.65
CA LYS A 263 -19.54 1.98 9.70
C LYS A 263 -19.33 3.22 8.81
N LYS A 264 -18.87 4.36 9.36
CA LYS A 264 -18.67 5.59 8.56
C LYS A 264 -17.41 5.55 7.67
N SER A 265 -16.38 4.79 8.05
CA SER A 265 -15.14 4.67 7.27
C SER A 265 -15.29 3.86 5.97
N ARG A 266 -16.30 2.99 5.86
CA ARG A 266 -16.43 2.06 4.73
C ARG A 266 -16.84 2.75 3.41
N TRP A 267 -17.75 3.71 3.46
CA TRP A 267 -18.25 4.41 2.27
C TRP A 267 -17.21 5.34 1.63
N GLN A 268 -16.49 6.10 2.47
CA GLN A 268 -15.45 7.03 1.99
C GLN A 268 -14.35 6.33 1.20
N LEU A 269 -14.07 5.10 1.61
CA LEU A 269 -12.96 4.37 1.09
C LEU A 269 -13.36 3.46 -0.10
N ALA A 270 -14.63 3.05 -0.19
CA ALA A 270 -15.18 2.49 -1.43
C ALA A 270 -15.08 3.51 -2.58
N GLY A 271 -15.43 4.78 -2.32
CA GLY A 271 -15.29 5.86 -3.30
C GLY A 271 -13.84 6.11 -3.73
N LEU A 272 -12.90 5.98 -2.78
CA LEU A 272 -11.48 6.18 -3.06
C LEU A 272 -10.88 5.04 -3.90
N VAL A 273 -11.29 3.78 -3.64
CA VAL A 273 -10.88 2.62 -4.45
C VAL A 273 -11.41 2.74 -5.88
N PHE A 274 -12.66 3.18 -6.04
CA PHE A 274 -13.25 3.43 -7.36
C PHE A 274 -12.45 4.50 -8.14
N LEU A 275 -12.08 5.60 -7.48
CA LEU A 275 -11.23 6.65 -8.05
C LEU A 275 -9.87 6.11 -8.53
N THR A 276 -9.18 5.29 -7.72
CA THR A 276 -7.91 4.68 -8.13
C THR A 276 -8.03 3.74 -9.33
N LEU A 277 -9.08 2.91 -9.39
CA LEU A 277 -9.29 2.00 -10.51
C LEU A 277 -9.58 2.77 -11.81
N SER A 278 -10.38 3.82 -11.73
CA SER A 278 -10.67 4.71 -12.87
C SER A 278 -9.41 5.44 -13.36
N ALA A 279 -8.54 5.88 -12.45
CA ALA A 279 -7.26 6.51 -12.81
C ALA A 279 -6.33 5.56 -13.58
N VAL A 280 -6.21 4.32 -13.10
CA VAL A 280 -5.39 3.28 -13.77
C VAL A 280 -5.96 2.95 -15.15
N GLY A 281 -7.28 2.75 -15.26
CA GLY A 281 -7.94 2.50 -16.54
C GLY A 281 -7.72 3.61 -17.56
N GLY A 282 -7.87 4.88 -17.14
CA GLY A 282 -7.62 6.03 -18.02
C GLY A 282 -6.16 6.16 -18.45
N THR A 283 -5.20 5.82 -17.58
CA THR A 283 -3.77 5.88 -17.92
C THR A 283 -3.37 4.81 -18.92
N LEU A 284 -3.93 3.59 -18.81
CA LEU A 284 -3.68 2.54 -19.80
C LEU A 284 -4.21 2.92 -21.19
N ALA A 285 -5.39 3.54 -21.26
CA ALA A 285 -5.94 4.06 -22.50
C ALA A 285 -5.04 5.16 -23.11
N PHE A 286 -4.51 6.07 -22.27
CA PHE A 286 -3.60 7.13 -22.71
C PHE A 286 -2.26 6.60 -23.22
N VAL A 287 -1.66 5.62 -22.56
CA VAL A 287 -0.39 5.03 -23.01
C VAL A 287 -0.58 4.34 -24.36
N ALA A 288 -1.74 3.71 -24.59
CA ALA A 288 -2.07 3.15 -25.90
C ALA A 288 -2.24 4.22 -26.99
N SER A 289 -2.71 5.43 -26.65
CA SER A 289 -2.82 6.54 -27.60
C SER A 289 -1.48 7.24 -27.90
N LEU A 290 -0.45 7.02 -27.07
CA LEU A 290 0.89 7.57 -27.30
C LEU A 290 1.79 6.69 -28.19
N GLU A 291 1.33 5.51 -28.60
CA GLU A 291 2.07 4.73 -29.59
C GLU A 291 2.18 5.55 -30.91
N PRO A 292 3.38 5.67 -31.51
CA PRO A 292 3.57 6.49 -32.69
C PRO A 292 2.64 6.05 -33.82
N THR A 293 2.09 7.03 -34.54
CA THR A 293 1.24 6.78 -35.70
C THR A 293 1.99 5.90 -36.69
N ARG A 294 1.38 4.75 -37.03
CA ARG A 294 1.97 3.80 -37.96
C ARG A 294 1.30 3.99 -39.32
N GLU A 295 2.12 4.18 -40.35
CA GLU A 295 1.64 4.05 -41.73
C GLU A 295 1.30 2.58 -41.98
N VAL A 296 0.06 2.30 -42.38
CA VAL A 296 -0.42 0.93 -42.56
C VAL A 296 -0.75 0.70 -44.03
N SER A 297 -0.16 -0.37 -44.58
CA SER A 297 -0.43 -0.76 -45.97
C SER A 297 -1.70 -1.60 -46.08
N ILE A 298 -2.27 -1.65 -47.28
CA ILE A 298 -3.45 -2.49 -47.55
C ILE A 298 -3.24 -3.97 -47.23
N LYS A 299 -1.99 -4.47 -47.36
CA LYS A 299 -1.63 -5.85 -47.04
C LYS A 299 -1.76 -6.12 -45.54
N GLU A 300 -1.44 -5.14 -44.70
CA GLU A 300 -1.57 -5.24 -43.25
C GLU A 300 -3.03 -5.11 -42.80
N LEU A 301 -3.82 -4.24 -43.44
CA LEU A 301 -5.25 -4.11 -43.15
C LEU A 301 -6.03 -5.40 -43.46
N ARG A 302 -5.62 -6.15 -44.49
CA ARG A 302 -6.18 -7.47 -44.86
C ARG A 302 -5.54 -8.64 -44.15
N GLY A 303 -4.51 -8.39 -43.34
CA GLY A 303 -3.80 -9.45 -42.62
C GLY A 303 -4.71 -10.16 -41.62
N ILE A 304 -4.27 -11.33 -41.15
CA ILE A 304 -4.98 -12.11 -40.13
C ILE A 304 -5.17 -11.29 -38.84
N ASN A 305 -4.27 -10.34 -38.57
CA ASN A 305 -4.28 -9.47 -37.40
C ASN A 305 -4.06 -8.01 -37.81
N PRO A 306 -5.08 -7.28 -38.30
CA PRO A 306 -4.95 -5.85 -38.52
C PRO A 306 -4.67 -5.14 -37.18
N PRO A 307 -3.99 -3.99 -37.16
CA PRO A 307 -3.62 -3.27 -35.94
C PRO A 307 -4.83 -2.58 -35.29
N ARG A 308 -5.80 -3.36 -34.81
CA ARG A 308 -7.04 -2.90 -34.19
C ARG A 308 -6.75 -2.05 -32.95
N GLY A 309 -7.50 -0.97 -32.78
CA GLY A 309 -7.41 -0.05 -31.65
C GLY A 309 -6.21 0.91 -31.70
N ARG A 310 -5.41 0.89 -32.78
CA ARG A 310 -4.27 1.81 -32.96
C ARG A 310 -4.63 2.97 -33.86
N ILE A 311 -3.94 4.09 -33.67
CA ILE A 311 -3.97 5.21 -34.60
C ILE A 311 -3.13 4.83 -35.82
N VAL A 312 -3.77 4.81 -36.99
CA VAL A 312 -3.15 4.46 -38.26
C VAL A 312 -3.25 5.64 -39.20
N THR A 313 -2.22 5.80 -40.04
CA THR A 313 -2.24 6.72 -41.16
C THR A 313 -2.40 5.89 -42.43
N VAL A 314 -3.47 6.18 -43.18
CA VAL A 314 -3.81 5.49 -44.43
C VAL A 314 -3.84 6.51 -45.56
N THR A 315 -3.10 6.22 -46.63
CA THR A 315 -3.10 7.02 -47.85
C THR A 315 -4.05 6.40 -48.86
N CYS A 316 -5.13 7.11 -49.18
CA CYS A 316 -6.19 6.70 -50.09
C CYS A 316 -5.88 7.15 -51.52
N ASP A 317 -6.26 6.33 -52.50
CA ASP A 317 -6.19 6.71 -53.92
C ASP A 317 -7.26 7.75 -54.26
N ARG A 318 -8.45 7.58 -53.67
CA ARG A 318 -9.60 8.48 -53.77
C ARG A 318 -10.46 8.36 -52.52
N ILE A 319 -11.11 9.46 -52.13
CA ILE A 319 -12.12 9.46 -51.08
C ILE A 319 -13.42 9.98 -51.70
N ASP A 320 -14.48 9.17 -51.62
CA ASP A 320 -15.81 9.58 -52.11
C ASP A 320 -16.51 10.46 -51.06
N GLU A 321 -17.47 11.26 -51.52
CA GLU A 321 -18.32 12.05 -50.63
C GLU A 321 -19.04 11.16 -49.59
N PRO A 322 -19.42 11.71 -48.42
CA PRO A 322 -20.08 10.94 -47.38
C PRO A 322 -21.36 10.28 -47.91
N LEU A 323 -21.38 8.95 -47.87
CA LEU A 323 -22.52 8.15 -48.33
C LEU A 323 -23.58 8.00 -47.23
N TRP A 324 -23.15 8.09 -45.97
CA TRP A 324 -24.04 7.91 -44.82
C TRP A 324 -23.80 8.95 -43.74
N PHE A 325 -24.88 9.27 -43.03
CA PHE A 325 -24.88 10.17 -41.89
C PHE A 325 -25.38 9.41 -40.67
N GLU A 326 -24.62 9.46 -39.58
CA GLU A 326 -25.08 8.99 -38.29
C GLU A 326 -25.78 10.15 -37.59
N THR A 327 -27.02 9.94 -37.17
CA THR A 327 -27.80 10.93 -36.42
C THR A 327 -28.01 10.48 -34.98
N ASP A 328 -28.01 11.43 -34.06
CA ASP A 328 -28.38 11.16 -32.67
C ASP A 328 -29.89 10.94 -32.52
N LYS A 329 -30.32 10.66 -31.28
CA LYS A 329 -31.76 10.47 -30.96
C LYS A 329 -32.63 11.70 -31.25
N ARG A 330 -32.02 12.87 -31.48
CA ARG A 330 -32.69 14.14 -31.78
C ARG A 330 -32.67 14.46 -33.28
N GLY A 331 -32.13 13.56 -34.11
CA GLY A 331 -31.99 13.76 -35.55
C GLY A 331 -30.84 14.67 -35.95
N LYS A 332 -29.96 15.07 -35.02
CA LYS A 332 -28.77 15.86 -35.35
C LYS A 332 -27.70 14.93 -35.89
N THR A 333 -27.11 15.25 -37.04
CA THR A 333 -25.95 14.53 -37.57
C THR A 333 -24.78 14.66 -36.59
N VAL A 334 -24.24 13.52 -36.16
CA VAL A 334 -23.09 13.42 -35.24
C VAL A 334 -21.83 12.96 -35.96
N SER A 335 -21.97 12.16 -37.02
CA SER A 335 -20.84 11.75 -37.84
C SER A 335 -21.25 11.54 -39.29
N GLN A 336 -20.29 11.66 -40.19
CA GLN A 336 -20.43 11.35 -41.61
C GLN A 336 -19.49 10.20 -41.96
N ILE A 337 -19.90 9.36 -42.91
CA ILE A 337 -19.17 8.16 -43.30
C ILE A 337 -18.80 8.26 -44.77
N ALA A 338 -17.52 8.49 -45.01
CA ALA A 338 -16.92 8.53 -46.34
C ALA A 338 -16.26 7.19 -46.67
N MET A 339 -16.01 6.94 -47.96
CA MET A 339 -15.31 5.73 -48.41
C MET A 339 -13.94 6.09 -48.97
N CYS A 340 -12.88 5.55 -48.35
CA CYS A 340 -11.52 5.62 -48.85
C CYS A 340 -11.19 4.40 -49.70
N TYR A 341 -10.82 4.64 -50.95
CA TYR A 341 -10.46 3.58 -51.88
C TYR A 341 -8.96 3.32 -51.83
N LEU A 342 -8.61 2.05 -51.65
CA LEU A 342 -7.25 1.51 -51.68
C LEU A 342 -7.20 0.46 -52.78
N GLY A 343 -6.88 0.89 -54.00
CA GLY A 343 -7.03 0.12 -55.22
C GLY A 343 -8.48 -0.30 -55.44
N ARG A 344 -8.77 -1.60 -55.27
CA ARG A 344 -10.12 -2.18 -55.45
C ARG A 344 -10.94 -2.29 -54.17
N TYR A 345 -10.35 -1.96 -53.02
CA TYR A 345 -10.99 -2.12 -51.72
C TYR A 345 -11.50 -0.78 -51.22
N ALA A 346 -12.61 -0.82 -50.48
CA ALA A 346 -13.18 0.33 -49.80
C ALA A 346 -12.92 0.21 -48.28
N LEU A 347 -12.39 1.28 -47.71
CA LEU A 347 -12.16 1.45 -46.28
C LEU A 347 -13.11 2.54 -45.78
N PRO A 348 -14.12 2.20 -44.96
CA PRO A 348 -15.01 3.20 -44.40
C PRO A 348 -14.24 4.12 -43.46
N ILE A 349 -14.50 5.42 -43.57
CA ILE A 349 -13.93 6.45 -42.70
C ILE A 349 -15.07 7.18 -42.02
N ARG A 350 -15.04 7.23 -40.70
CA ARG A 350 -15.97 8.02 -39.90
C ARG A 350 -15.32 9.36 -39.57
N VAL A 351 -15.98 10.45 -39.96
CA VAL A 351 -15.55 11.84 -39.75
C VAL A 351 -16.61 12.56 -38.92
N ALA A 352 -16.24 13.58 -38.13
CA ALA A 352 -17.22 14.35 -37.38
C ALA A 352 -18.17 15.11 -38.31
N ALA A 353 -19.39 15.40 -37.86
CA ALA A 353 -20.42 16.03 -38.68
C ALA A 353 -20.01 17.38 -39.30
N ASP A 354 -19.15 18.13 -38.61
CA ASP A 354 -18.75 19.49 -38.97
C ASP A 354 -17.35 19.54 -39.62
N ASP A 355 -16.66 18.39 -39.73
CA ASP A 355 -15.31 18.31 -40.26
C ASP A 355 -15.30 18.03 -41.76
N ASN A 356 -14.37 18.69 -42.48
CA ASN A 356 -14.15 18.40 -43.89
C ASN A 356 -13.51 17.02 -44.05
N VAL A 357 -14.04 16.24 -45.00
CA VAL A 357 -13.45 14.95 -45.36
C VAL A 357 -12.04 15.20 -45.94
N PRO A 358 -10.99 14.54 -45.41
CA PRO A 358 -9.64 14.71 -45.92
C PRO A 358 -9.53 14.23 -47.38
N TYR A 359 -8.66 14.85 -48.17
CA TYR A 359 -8.59 14.60 -49.63
C TYR A 359 -7.80 13.33 -50.01
N ARG A 360 -6.83 12.89 -49.19
CA ARG A 360 -5.96 11.73 -49.50
C ARG A 360 -5.43 10.97 -48.30
N VAL A 361 -4.98 11.67 -47.26
CA VAL A 361 -4.36 11.02 -46.08
C VAL A 361 -5.35 11.09 -44.94
N VAL A 362 -5.70 9.93 -44.41
CA VAL A 362 -6.64 9.80 -43.29
C VAL A 362 -5.88 9.22 -42.13
N THR A 363 -5.90 9.95 -41.01
CA THR A 363 -5.35 9.51 -39.74
C THR A 363 -6.51 9.28 -38.79
N GLY A 364 -6.56 8.10 -38.18
CA GLY A 364 -7.61 7.79 -37.22
C GLY A 364 -7.43 6.43 -36.58
N LYS A 365 -8.30 6.10 -35.62
CA LYS A 365 -8.22 4.84 -34.89
C LYS A 365 -8.86 3.72 -35.71
N LEU A 366 -8.09 2.67 -35.99
CA LEU A 366 -8.61 1.51 -36.72
C LEU A 366 -9.52 0.68 -35.82
N ARG A 367 -10.79 0.53 -36.19
CA ARG A 367 -11.80 -0.22 -35.44
C ARG A 367 -12.38 -1.33 -36.29
N GLU A 368 -12.89 -2.37 -35.63
CA GLU A 368 -13.57 -3.48 -36.30
C GLU A 368 -15.01 -3.08 -36.64
N VAL A 369 -15.44 -3.43 -37.85
CA VAL A 369 -16.82 -3.26 -38.29
C VAL A 369 -17.66 -4.29 -37.53
N SER A 370 -18.49 -3.82 -36.59
CA SER A 370 -19.40 -4.70 -35.83
C SER A 370 -20.82 -4.60 -36.36
N ASP A 371 -21.58 -5.70 -36.28
CA ASP A 371 -23.00 -5.76 -36.67
C ASP A 371 -23.91 -4.76 -35.92
N ARG A 372 -23.41 -4.17 -34.82
CA ARG A 372 -24.16 -3.20 -34.01
C ARG A 372 -24.13 -1.79 -34.59
N LEU A 373 -23.28 -1.52 -35.58
CA LEU A 373 -23.21 -0.21 -36.21
C LEU A 373 -24.38 -0.05 -37.19
N VAL A 374 -25.20 0.98 -36.96
CA VAL A 374 -26.45 1.21 -37.71
C VAL A 374 -26.18 1.33 -39.21
N TRP A 375 -25.11 2.01 -39.60
CA TRP A 375 -24.72 2.17 -41.01
C TRP A 375 -24.25 0.86 -41.67
N VAL A 376 -23.65 -0.05 -40.91
CA VAL A 376 -23.27 -1.39 -41.39
C VAL A 376 -24.52 -2.21 -41.64
N SER A 377 -25.44 -2.21 -40.68
CA SER A 377 -26.67 -3.00 -40.77
C SER A 377 -27.64 -2.52 -41.86
N LYS A 378 -27.65 -1.22 -42.16
CA LYS A 378 -28.63 -0.60 -43.07
C LYS A 378 -28.06 -0.12 -44.39
N GLY A 379 -26.82 0.37 -44.44
CA GLY A 379 -26.23 1.00 -45.63
C GLY A 379 -25.34 0.06 -46.44
N LEU A 380 -24.44 -0.67 -45.77
CA LEU A 380 -23.55 -1.63 -46.46
C LEU A 380 -24.32 -2.78 -47.11
N ARG A 381 -25.37 -3.28 -46.45
CA ARG A 381 -26.20 -4.39 -46.95
C ARG A 381 -27.12 -4.02 -48.11
N THR A 382 -27.40 -2.72 -48.31
CA THR A 382 -28.23 -2.26 -49.43
C THR A 382 -27.45 -2.16 -50.74
N GLU A 383 -26.12 -2.21 -50.70
CA GLU A 383 -25.25 -2.13 -51.88
C GLU A 383 -24.30 -3.34 -51.96
N PRO A 384 -24.72 -4.45 -52.61
CA PRO A 384 -23.95 -5.70 -52.66
C PRO A 384 -22.53 -5.55 -53.24
N GLY A 385 -22.35 -4.58 -54.15
CA GLY A 385 -21.06 -4.28 -54.77
C GLY A 385 -20.04 -3.68 -53.79
N LEU A 386 -20.51 -2.97 -52.76
CA LEU A 386 -19.67 -2.44 -51.69
C LEU A 386 -19.34 -3.53 -50.67
N GLU A 387 -20.29 -4.38 -50.30
CA GLU A 387 -20.09 -5.47 -49.34
C GLU A 387 -18.90 -6.37 -49.74
N ALA A 388 -18.80 -6.74 -51.02
CA ALA A 388 -17.71 -7.58 -51.53
C ALA A 388 -16.33 -6.89 -51.55
N ARG A 389 -16.28 -5.56 -51.42
CA ARG A 389 -15.05 -4.75 -51.54
C ARG A 389 -14.66 -4.07 -50.22
N THR A 390 -15.55 -4.06 -49.24
CA THR A 390 -15.34 -3.36 -47.97
C THR A 390 -14.47 -4.20 -47.05
N LEU A 391 -13.53 -3.54 -46.36
CA LEU A 391 -12.73 -4.18 -45.32
C LEU A 391 -13.54 -4.34 -44.03
N ASP A 392 -13.31 -5.40 -43.26
CA ASP A 392 -13.95 -5.64 -41.94
C ASP A 392 -13.47 -4.65 -40.84
N VAL A 393 -12.81 -3.57 -41.24
CA VAL A 393 -12.28 -2.52 -40.39
C VAL A 393 -12.67 -1.16 -40.96
N TYR A 394 -12.81 -0.17 -40.08
CA TYR A 394 -13.04 1.22 -40.46
C TYR A 394 -12.08 2.13 -39.69
N VAL A 395 -11.80 3.31 -40.25
CA VAL A 395 -10.97 4.33 -39.60
C VAL A 395 -11.88 5.36 -38.94
N ASP A 396 -11.79 5.49 -37.63
CA ASP A 396 -12.48 6.52 -36.87
C ASP A 396 -11.58 7.75 -36.76
N ALA A 397 -11.81 8.73 -37.64
CA ALA A 397 -11.12 10.02 -37.62
C ALA A 397 -11.83 11.04 -36.70
N SER A 398 -13.05 10.73 -36.25
CA SER A 398 -13.84 11.61 -35.38
C SER A 398 -13.49 11.50 -33.89
N ASP A 399 -12.70 10.49 -33.51
CA ASP A 399 -12.48 10.11 -32.13
C ASP A 399 -11.27 10.83 -31.50
N ASP A 400 -11.41 12.13 -31.24
CA ASP A 400 -10.43 12.92 -30.46
C ASP A 400 -10.59 12.71 -28.94
N SER A 401 -11.53 11.85 -28.53
CA SER A 401 -11.96 11.67 -27.13
C SER A 401 -10.97 10.86 -26.28
N ASP A 402 -10.07 10.09 -26.90
CA ASP A 402 -9.04 9.32 -26.20
C ASP A 402 -8.04 10.24 -25.50
N LEU A 403 -7.75 11.42 -26.07
CA LEU A 403 -6.83 12.39 -25.50
C LEU A 403 -7.44 13.04 -24.25
N GLY A 404 -8.72 13.41 -24.29
CA GLY A 404 -9.46 13.93 -23.14
C GLY A 404 -9.63 12.89 -22.02
N THR A 405 -9.97 11.65 -22.37
CA THR A 405 -10.11 10.54 -21.40
C THR A 405 -8.76 10.20 -20.75
N GLY A 406 -7.69 10.23 -21.54
CA GLY A 406 -6.33 10.02 -21.07
C GLY A 406 -5.82 11.13 -20.15
N LEU A 407 -6.06 12.39 -20.51
CA LEU A 407 -5.71 13.55 -19.66
C LEU A 407 -6.45 13.51 -18.33
N PHE A 408 -7.73 13.12 -18.34
CA PHE A 408 -8.53 12.93 -17.13
C PHE A 408 -8.00 11.77 -16.27
N GLY A 409 -7.64 10.65 -16.88
CA GLY A 409 -7.00 9.52 -16.20
C GLY A 409 -5.68 9.89 -15.53
N LEU A 410 -4.83 10.65 -16.23
CA LEU A 410 -3.55 11.14 -15.73
C LEU A 410 -3.72 12.17 -14.60
N THR A 411 -4.69 13.08 -14.75
CA THR A 411 -5.06 14.03 -13.70
C THR A 411 -5.54 13.30 -12.44
N LEU A 412 -6.40 12.29 -12.59
CA LEU A 412 -6.83 11.45 -11.47
C LEU A 412 -5.66 10.70 -10.83
N LEU A 413 -4.68 10.24 -11.62
CA LEU A 413 -3.51 9.54 -11.10
C LEU A 413 -2.63 10.46 -10.23
N ILE A 414 -2.56 11.75 -10.55
CA ILE A 414 -1.86 12.76 -9.74
C ILE A 414 -2.68 13.19 -8.51
N VAL A 415 -3.98 13.42 -8.69
CA VAL A 415 -4.86 13.95 -7.63
C VAL A 415 -5.18 12.89 -6.57
N THR A 416 -5.32 11.63 -6.95
CA THR A 416 -5.72 10.55 -6.02
C THR A 416 -4.72 10.32 -4.88
N PRO A 417 -3.39 10.28 -5.11
CA PRO A 417 -2.39 10.25 -4.04
C PRO A 417 -2.49 11.45 -3.08
N VAL A 418 -2.73 12.66 -3.60
CA VAL A 418 -2.90 13.87 -2.78
C VAL A 418 -4.13 13.74 -1.88
N LEU A 419 -5.26 13.28 -2.44
CA LEU A 419 -6.48 13.03 -1.67
C LEU A 419 -6.27 11.94 -0.61
N TRP A 420 -5.50 10.88 -0.91
CA TRP A 420 -5.10 9.86 0.06
C TRP A 420 -4.32 10.47 1.23
N VAL A 421 -3.32 11.30 0.95
CA VAL A 421 -2.50 11.96 1.97
C VAL A 421 -3.34 12.89 2.83
N LEU A 422 -4.21 13.70 2.22
CA LEU A 422 -5.12 14.61 2.92
C LEU A 422 -6.10 13.83 3.81
N TRP A 423 -6.68 12.75 3.29
CA TRP A 423 -7.59 11.90 4.06
C TRP A 423 -6.89 11.24 5.25
N PHE A 424 -5.69 10.69 5.06
CA PHE A 424 -4.90 10.12 6.15
C PHE A 424 -4.54 11.17 7.21
N ARG A 425 -4.17 12.39 6.81
CA ARG A 425 -3.92 13.51 7.74
C ARG A 425 -5.16 13.88 8.52
N ALA A 426 -6.30 14.02 7.86
CA ALA A 426 -7.58 14.33 8.52
C ALA A 426 -8.02 13.23 9.50
N ARG A 427 -7.81 11.96 9.13
CA ARG A 427 -8.08 10.82 10.02
C ARG A 427 -7.15 10.81 11.24
N ARG A 428 -5.85 11.10 11.03
CA ARG A 428 -4.87 11.18 12.13
C ARG A 428 -5.20 12.30 13.12
N ARG A 429 -5.65 13.48 12.65
CA ARG A 429 -6.10 14.57 13.53
C ARG A 429 -7.31 14.16 14.37
N ARG A 430 -8.30 13.49 13.76
CA ARG A 430 -9.48 13.00 14.50
C ARG A 430 -9.12 12.01 15.61
N LEU A 431 -8.16 11.13 15.37
CA LEU A 431 -7.66 10.18 16.37
C LEU A 431 -6.72 10.80 17.43
N ALA A 432 -6.31 12.06 17.24
CA ALA A 432 -5.47 12.77 18.22
C ALA A 432 -6.32 13.61 19.19
N HIS A 433 -7.56 13.95 18.82
CA HIS A 433 -8.47 14.81 19.60
C HIS A 433 -9.66 14.06 20.21
N GLY A 434 -9.82 12.77 19.92
CA GLY A 434 -10.76 11.87 20.58
C GLY A 434 -10.00 10.67 21.09
#